data_AF-A0A7L3X1S5-F1
#
_entry.id   AF-A0A7L3X1S5-F1
#
_cell.length_a   1.000
_cell.length_b   1.000
_cell.length_c   1.000
_cell.angle_alpha   90.00
_cell.angle_beta   90.00
_cell.angle_gamma   90.00
#
_symmetry.space_group_name_H-M   'P 1'
#
loop_
_entity.id
_entity.type
_entity.pdbx_description
1 polymer ?
#
loop_
_entity_poly.entity_id
_entity_poly.type
_entity_poly.pdbx_seq_one_letter_code
_entity_poly.pdbx_strand_id
1 'polypeptide(L)'
;LLEESYVMKDPFTPDKDKFLILGSHCSLCSKSVCVGAECSLFYSKRFCLPCVNENLKAFPLEIQEDMDKRKAQPKSFPGKKKDTRT
;
A
#
# COMPACT_ATOMS: atom_id res chain seq x y z
N LEU A 1 -5.63 -3.16 -15.47
CA LEU A 1 -4.81 -2.84 -14.28
C LEU A 1 -3.40 -3.37 -14.51
N LEU A 2 -2.39 -2.76 -13.90
CA LEU A 2 -0.99 -3.21 -14.03
C LEU A 2 -0.68 -4.46 -13.19
N GLU A 3 -1.59 -4.85 -12.30
CA GLU A 3 -1.52 -6.05 -11.46
C GLU A 3 -2.93 -6.57 -11.13
N GLU A 4 -3.03 -7.82 -10.66
CA GLU A 4 -4.27 -8.33 -10.04
C GLU A 4 -4.56 -7.51 -8.79
N SER A 5 -5.77 -6.97 -8.65
CA SER A 5 -6.09 -6.09 -7.53
C SER A 5 -7.50 -6.28 -7.01
N TYR A 6 -7.67 -6.03 -5.71
CA TYR A 6 -8.98 -5.83 -5.11
C TYR A 6 -9.49 -4.45 -5.47
N VAL A 7 -10.68 -4.40 -6.08
CA VAL A 7 -11.32 -3.16 -6.52
C VAL A 7 -12.71 -3.02 -5.96
N MET A 8 -13.19 -1.79 -5.83
CA MET A 8 -14.60 -1.49 -5.57
C MET A 8 -15.07 -0.36 -6.48
N LYS A 9 -16.39 -0.27 -6.70
CA LYS A 9 -16.97 0.91 -7.34
C LYS A 9 -16.59 2.15 -6.55
N ASP A 10 -16.19 3.20 -7.25
CA ASP A 10 -15.86 4.46 -6.60
C ASP A 10 -17.13 5.10 -6.00
N PRO A 11 -17.26 5.21 -4.66
CA PRO A 11 -18.44 5.82 -4.04
C PRO A 11 -18.41 7.35 -4.15
N PHE A 12 -17.31 7.95 -4.59
CA PHE A 12 -17.12 9.40 -4.67
C PHE A 12 -17.30 9.94 -6.09
N THR A 13 -17.37 9.08 -7.11
CA THR A 13 -17.60 9.50 -8.49
C THR A 13 -18.88 8.86 -9.04
N PRO A 14 -19.81 9.63 -9.64
CA PRO A 14 -21.06 9.09 -10.21
C PRO A 14 -20.86 8.28 -11.50
N ASP A 15 -19.65 8.31 -12.05
CA ASP A 15 -19.25 7.59 -13.26
C ASP A 15 -19.10 6.09 -12.96
N LYS A 16 -19.89 5.26 -13.65
CA LYS A 16 -20.00 3.82 -13.40
C LYS A 16 -18.77 3.03 -13.82
N ASP A 17 -17.90 3.63 -14.63
CA ASP A 17 -16.69 2.98 -15.15
C ASP A 17 -15.45 3.26 -14.30
N LYS A 18 -15.59 4.05 -13.22
CA LYS A 18 -14.52 4.34 -12.27
C LYS A 18 -14.57 3.41 -11.06
N PHE A 19 -13.38 2.97 -10.64
CA PHE A 19 -13.21 2.07 -9.50
C PHE A 19 -12.00 2.49 -8.67
N LEU A 20 -12.06 2.18 -7.38
CA LEU A 20 -10.95 2.35 -6.45
C LEU A 20 -10.18 1.05 -6.33
N ILE A 21 -8.85 1.16 -6.34
CA ILE A 21 -7.94 0.05 -6.07
C ILE A 21 -7.69 0.03 -4.56
N LEU A 22 -8.06 -1.07 -3.90
CA LEU A 22 -7.96 -1.21 -2.44
C LEU A 22 -6.66 -1.89 -2.03
N GLY A 23 -6.20 -2.86 -2.83
CA GLY A 23 -5.00 -3.63 -2.53
C GLY A 23 -4.70 -4.70 -3.56
N SER A 24 -3.69 -5.51 -3.29
CA SER A 24 -3.29 -6.67 -4.07
C SER A 24 -2.55 -7.67 -3.16
N HIS A 25 -2.01 -8.76 -3.72
CA HIS A 25 -1.14 -9.68 -3.01
C HIS A 25 0.33 -9.25 -3.13
N CYS A 26 1.10 -9.45 -2.06
CA CYS A 26 2.56 -9.35 -2.12
C CYS A 26 3.12 -10.41 -3.08
N SER A 27 3.97 -10.02 -4.02
CA SER A 27 4.52 -10.93 -5.01
C SER A 27 5.59 -11.90 -4.49
N LEU A 28 6.06 -11.73 -3.25
CA LEU A 28 6.99 -12.68 -2.62
C LEU A 28 6.28 -13.66 -1.68
N CYS A 29 5.38 -13.17 -0.83
CA CYS A 29 4.75 -13.98 0.22
C CYS A 29 3.25 -14.23 0.01
N SER A 30 2.66 -13.71 -1.07
CA SER A 30 1.23 -13.83 -1.40
C SER A 30 0.27 -13.26 -0.34
N LYS A 31 0.75 -12.52 0.66
CA LYS A 31 -0.11 -11.86 1.65
C LYS A 31 -0.89 -10.72 1.01
N SER A 32 -2.20 -10.64 1.25
CA SER A 32 -3.04 -9.50 0.87
C SER A 32 -2.58 -8.23 1.59
N VAL A 33 -2.39 -7.15 0.84
CA VAL A 33 -1.92 -5.85 1.34
C VAL A 33 -2.68 -4.70 0.69
N CYS A 34 -2.91 -3.64 1.45
CA CYS A 34 -3.59 -2.44 0.96
C CYS A 34 -2.69 -1.61 0.04
N VAL A 35 -3.27 -0.73 -0.80
CA VAL A 35 -2.47 0.15 -1.68
C VAL A 35 -1.75 1.29 -0.96
N GLY A 36 -2.04 1.48 0.33
CA GLY A 36 -1.43 2.52 1.15
C GLY A 36 0.09 2.36 1.25
N ALA A 37 0.78 3.49 1.27
CA ALA A 37 2.25 3.57 1.35
C ALA A 37 2.84 2.89 2.61
N GLU A 38 2.02 2.76 3.67
CA GLU A 38 2.36 2.08 4.92
C GLU A 38 2.09 0.56 4.88
N CYS A 39 1.39 0.05 3.85
CA CYS A 39 1.10 -1.37 3.68
C CYS A 39 2.06 -2.02 2.68
N SER A 40 2.29 -1.35 1.55
CA SER A 40 2.95 -1.96 0.40
C SER A 40 3.62 -0.93 -0.51
N LEU A 41 4.50 -1.42 -1.37
CA LEU A 41 5.15 -0.68 -2.45
C LEU A 41 4.80 -1.35 -3.78
N PHE A 42 4.46 -0.55 -4.79
CA PHE A 42 4.32 -0.99 -6.17
C PHE A 42 5.44 -0.38 -7.02
N TYR A 43 6.15 -1.22 -7.78
CA TYR A 43 7.14 -0.79 -8.77
C TYR A 43 6.85 -1.47 -10.11
N SER A 44 7.22 -2.75 -10.23
CA SER A 44 6.80 -3.65 -11.31
C SER A 44 5.72 -4.63 -10.85
N LYS A 45 5.69 -4.89 -9.55
CA LYS A 45 4.71 -5.69 -8.82
C LYS A 45 4.54 -5.12 -7.42
N ARG A 46 3.48 -5.51 -6.70
CA ARG A 46 3.28 -5.12 -5.30
C ARG A 46 4.03 -6.02 -4.32
N PHE A 47 4.65 -5.40 -3.33
CA PHE A 47 5.36 -6.06 -2.25
C PHE A 47 4.91 -5.49 -0.90
N CYS A 48 4.66 -6.34 0.08
CA CYS A 48 4.44 -5.88 1.45
C CYS A 48 5.72 -5.25 2.01
N LEU A 49 5.60 -4.26 2.89
CA LEU A 49 6.78 -3.60 3.47
C LEU A 49 7.78 -4.57 4.16
N PRO A 50 7.36 -5.62 4.87
CA PRO A 50 8.29 -6.62 5.39
C PRO A 50 9.17 -7.24 4.30
N CYS A 51 8.55 -7.70 3.21
CA CYS A 51 9.26 -8.26 2.06
C CYS A 51 10.18 -7.26 1.37
N VAL A 52 9.78 -5.98 1.28
CA VAL A 52 10.66 -4.91 0.76
C VAL A 52 11.89 -4.75 1.64
N ASN A 53 11.73 -4.68 2.97
CA ASN A 53 12.86 -4.49 3.89
C ASN A 53 13.82 -5.68 3.89
N GLU A 54 13.29 -6.91 3.87
CA GLU A 54 14.11 -8.14 3.80
C GLU A 54 14.90 -8.25 2.49
N ASN A 55 14.36 -7.70 1.40
CA ASN A 55 14.93 -7.81 0.05
C ASN A 55 15.40 -6.45 -0.50
N LEU A 56 15.66 -5.46 0.36
CA LEU A 56 15.83 -4.06 -0.06
C LEU A 56 16.93 -3.88 -1.11
N LYS A 57 18.03 -4.62 -0.97
CA LYS A 57 19.19 -4.57 -1.87
C LYS A 57 18.90 -5.05 -3.30
N ALA A 58 17.79 -5.76 -3.52
CA ALA A 58 17.38 -6.23 -4.83
C ALA A 58 16.54 -5.18 -5.60
N PHE A 59 16.13 -4.09 -4.95
CA PHE A 59 15.39 -3.00 -5.58
C PHE A 59 16.35 -1.94 -6.16
N PRO A 60 15.92 -1.18 -7.18
CA PRO A 60 16.64 0.00 -7.67
C PRO A 60 17.01 0.99 -6.55
N LEU A 61 18.10 1.74 -6.73
CA LEU A 61 18.64 2.67 -5.72
C LEU A 61 17.60 3.69 -5.26
N GLU A 62 16.74 4.16 -6.17
CA GLU A 62 15.69 5.12 -5.89
C GLU A 62 14.71 4.59 -4.82
N ILE A 63 14.38 3.30 -4.88
CA ILE A 63 13.51 2.65 -3.90
C ILE A 63 14.25 2.45 -2.58
N GLN A 64 15.53 2.12 -2.63
CA GLN A 64 16.35 1.97 -1.42
C GLN A 64 16.39 3.29 -0.63
N GLU A 65 16.68 4.40 -1.31
CA GLU A 65 16.71 5.74 -0.74
C GLU A 65 15.36 6.17 -0.17
N ASP A 66 14.27 5.91 -0.90
CA ASP A 66 12.92 6.25 -0.44
C ASP A 66 12.51 5.46 0.81
N MET A 67 12.89 4.19 0.89
CA MET A 67 12.62 3.36 2.06
C MET A 67 13.41 3.83 3.29
N ASP A 68 14.62 4.35 3.11
CA ASP A 68 15.40 4.91 4.22
C ASP A 68 14.85 6.25 4.72
N LYS A 69 14.37 7.12 3.81
CA LYS A 69 13.66 8.37 4.18
C LYS A 69 12.41 8.08 5.00
N ARG A 70 11.67 7.02 4.69
CA ARG A 70 10.44 6.62 5.41
C ARG A 70 10.72 6.19 6.85
N LYS A 71 11.84 5.49 7.11
CA LYS A 71 12.22 5.07 8.48
C LYS A 71 12.48 6.27 9.39
N ALA A 72 12.87 7.42 8.83
CA ALA A 72 13.17 8.64 9.58
C ALA A 72 11.93 9.45 9.98
N GLN A 73 10.75 9.16 9.43
CA GLN A 73 9.52 9.90 9.73
C GLN A 73 8.76 9.23 10.90
N PRO A 74 8.42 9.97 11.98
CA PRO A 74 7.61 9.42 13.06
C PRO A 74 6.20 9.07 12.56
N LYS A 75 5.70 7.89 12.98
CA LYS A 75 4.38 7.35 12.63
C LYS A 75 3.27 8.32 13.05
N SER A 76 2.75 9.12 12.13
CA SER A 76 1.50 9.84 12.36
C SER A 76 0.34 8.85 12.13
N PHE A 77 -0.29 8.42 13.23
CA PHE A 77 -1.56 7.71 13.18
C PHE A 77 -2.70 8.72 13.24
N PRO A 78 -3.55 8.88 12.20
CA PRO A 78 -4.90 9.40 12.38
C PRO A 78 -5.87 8.21 12.39
N GLY A 79 -6.30 7.75 13.57
CA GLY A 79 -7.27 6.65 13.58
C GLY A 79 -7.61 6.02 14.93
N LYS A 80 -8.20 6.78 15.85
CA LYS A 80 -9.11 6.22 16.87
C LYS A 80 -10.09 7.29 17.34
N LYS A 81 -11.06 7.64 16.50
CA LYS A 81 -12.31 8.22 17.03
C LYS A 81 -13.08 7.06 17.66
N LYS A 82 -13.10 7.02 18.99
CA LYS A 82 -14.08 6.22 19.72
C LYS A 82 -15.38 7.00 19.65
N ASP A 83 -16.34 6.54 18.85
CA ASP A 83 -17.72 7.02 18.94
C ASP A 83 -18.32 6.47 20.24
N THR A 84 -18.24 7.26 21.32
CA THR A 84 -19.08 7.04 22.49
C THR A 84 -20.43 7.67 22.19
N ARG A 85 -21.40 6.83 21.80
CA ARG A 85 -22.81 7.18 21.78
C ARG A 85 -23.37 7.05 23.19
N THR A 86 -23.67 8.18 23.82
CA THR A 86 -24.62 8.28 24.93
C THR A 86 -25.61 9.38 24.58
#